data_AF-A0A6P3YWH4-F1
#
_entry.id   AF-A0A6P3YWH4-F1
#
_cell.length_a   1.000
_cell.length_b   1.000
_cell.length_c   1.000
_cell.angle_alpha   90.00
_cell.angle_beta   90.00
_cell.angle_gamma   90.00
#
_symmetry.space_group_name_H-M   'P 1'
#
loop_
_entity.id
_entity.type
_entity.pdbx_description
1 polymer ?
#
loop_
_entity_poly.entity_id
_entity_poly.type
_entity_poly.pdbx_seq_one_letter_code
_entity_poly.pdbx_strand_id
1 'polypeptide(L)'
;MGDGLFGNPITNSTLEGLPDYENKKNIECKDRARLALNMKNAEEKSMRAVQYLQNMKEQCDGDLGGTLCLLYNATGDPIRYVIHHDWGNGHPGPTPYPMEIANGQWAAFLHVPLSKDKPWATGAIVYRGKDPKGKDCDWMVSWDNPSDKINNTTKAYSLVRERGHFSNSDCWTGVYDKMQVSGICHDSGTDDNSHDGCSLSVSIGSNRFPILVAVFTLEDV
;
A
#
# COMPACT_ATOMS: atom_id res chain seq x y z
N MET A 1 18.32 -3.63 -8.04
CA MET A 1 17.25 -3.82 -7.03
C MET A 1 16.87 -2.44 -6.56
N GLY A 2 15.60 -2.06 -6.65
CA GLY A 2 15.16 -0.75 -6.17
C GLY A 2 15.26 -0.71 -4.64
N ASP A 3 15.83 0.37 -4.11
CA ASP A 3 15.86 0.61 -2.66
C ASP A 3 14.41 0.59 -2.14
N GLY A 4 14.13 -0.24 -1.12
CA GLY A 4 12.79 -0.34 -0.51
C GLY A 4 11.90 -1.51 -0.95
N LEU A 5 12.37 -2.47 -1.75
CA LEU A 5 11.61 -3.69 -2.08
C LEU A 5 12.16 -4.94 -1.36
N PHE A 6 11.28 -5.75 -0.80
CA PHE A 6 11.64 -6.90 0.05
C PHE A 6 10.85 -8.16 -0.29
N GLY A 7 11.56 -9.29 -0.36
CA GLY A 7 11.02 -10.59 -0.72
C GLY A 7 11.19 -10.91 -2.20
N ASN A 8 11.18 -12.21 -2.51
CA ASN A 8 11.24 -12.70 -3.88
C ASN A 8 9.85 -12.66 -4.53
N PRO A 9 9.74 -12.27 -5.81
CA PRO A 9 8.48 -12.34 -6.54
C PRO A 9 7.91 -13.76 -6.59
N ILE A 10 6.61 -13.89 -6.35
CA ILE A 10 5.85 -15.14 -6.49
C ILE A 10 5.25 -15.18 -7.89
N THR A 11 5.79 -16.08 -8.70
CA THR A 11 5.48 -16.24 -10.13
C THR A 11 4.92 -17.65 -10.41
N ASN A 12 4.54 -17.93 -11.66
CA ASN A 12 4.14 -19.30 -12.04
C ASN A 12 5.24 -20.32 -11.71
N SER A 13 6.50 -20.01 -11.97
CA SER A 13 7.63 -20.90 -11.66
C SER A 13 7.79 -21.17 -10.16
N THR A 14 7.42 -20.21 -9.31
CA THR A 14 7.38 -20.44 -7.85
C THR A 14 6.32 -21.48 -7.50
N LEU A 15 5.15 -21.42 -8.13
CA LEU A 15 4.05 -22.36 -7.89
C LEU A 15 4.35 -23.72 -8.50
N GLU A 16 4.88 -23.81 -9.71
CA GLU A 16 5.26 -25.07 -10.38
C GLU A 16 6.24 -25.92 -9.55
N GLY A 17 7.05 -25.28 -8.69
CA GLY A 17 7.94 -25.95 -7.76
C GLY A 17 7.27 -26.50 -6.49
N LEU A 18 5.97 -26.27 -6.29
CA LEU A 18 5.22 -26.73 -5.11
C LEU A 18 4.40 -28.00 -5.41
N PRO A 19 4.34 -28.97 -4.47
CA PRO A 19 3.58 -30.21 -4.65
C PRO A 19 2.11 -29.99 -5.03
N ASP A 20 1.46 -28.97 -4.45
CA ASP A 20 0.04 -28.67 -4.68
C ASP A 20 -0.27 -28.20 -6.11
N TYR A 21 0.76 -27.81 -6.88
CA TYR A 21 0.63 -27.25 -8.22
C TYR A 21 1.40 -28.03 -9.30
N GLU A 22 2.14 -29.07 -8.94
CA GLU A 22 3.00 -29.87 -9.84
C GLU A 22 2.26 -30.41 -11.08
N ASN A 23 0.95 -30.68 -10.94
CA ASN A 23 0.09 -31.18 -12.03
C ASN A 23 -0.96 -30.17 -12.51
N LYS A 24 -0.93 -28.93 -12.02
CA LYS A 24 -1.93 -27.92 -12.38
C LYS A 24 -1.59 -27.34 -13.75
N LYS A 25 -2.40 -27.67 -14.76
CA LYS A 25 -2.18 -27.24 -16.15
C LYS A 25 -2.23 -25.72 -16.35
N ASN A 26 -3.06 -25.03 -15.56
CA ASN A 26 -3.28 -23.59 -15.67
C ASN A 26 -3.12 -22.94 -14.29
N ILE A 27 -2.01 -22.22 -14.09
CA ILE A 27 -1.81 -21.38 -12.91
C ILE A 27 -2.42 -20.00 -13.18
N GLU A 28 -3.42 -19.64 -12.39
CA GLU A 28 -4.15 -18.38 -12.52
C GLU A 28 -3.61 -17.31 -11.56
N CYS A 29 -3.98 -16.05 -11.77
CA CYS A 29 -3.59 -14.96 -10.86
C CYS A 29 -4.06 -15.21 -9.42
N LYS A 30 -5.25 -15.80 -9.25
CA LYS A 30 -5.78 -16.18 -7.92
C LYS A 30 -4.90 -17.20 -7.18
N ASP A 31 -4.27 -18.12 -7.90
CA ASP A 31 -3.32 -19.07 -7.30
C ASP A 31 -2.08 -18.35 -6.77
N ARG A 32 -1.52 -17.46 -7.61
CA ARG A 32 -0.36 -16.64 -7.24
C ARG A 32 -0.67 -15.69 -6.09
N ALA A 33 -1.88 -15.11 -6.08
CA ALA A 33 -2.38 -14.23 -5.03
C ALA A 33 -2.51 -14.97 -3.69
N ARG A 34 -3.14 -16.15 -3.70
CA ARG A 34 -3.28 -17.01 -2.51
C ARG A 34 -1.93 -17.40 -1.92
N LEU A 35 -0.99 -17.86 -2.76
CA LEU A 35 0.35 -18.19 -2.28
C LEU A 35 1.05 -16.96 -1.71
N ALA A 36 0.94 -15.80 -2.38
CA ALA A 36 1.50 -14.56 -1.87
C ALA A 36 0.92 -14.16 -0.52
N LEU A 37 -0.39 -14.27 -0.32
CA LEU A 37 -1.00 -13.95 0.96
C LEU A 37 -0.50 -14.87 2.08
N ASN A 38 -0.42 -16.19 1.81
CA ASN A 38 0.11 -17.18 2.75
C ASN A 38 1.58 -16.94 3.09
N MET A 39 2.37 -16.47 2.12
CA MET A 39 3.80 -16.19 2.29
C MET A 39 4.10 -14.77 2.78
N LYS A 40 3.09 -13.96 3.16
CA LYS A 40 3.27 -12.54 3.54
C LYS A 40 4.37 -12.29 4.57
N ASN A 41 4.52 -13.19 5.54
CA ASN A 41 5.53 -13.10 6.61
C ASN A 41 6.70 -14.08 6.47
N ALA A 42 6.76 -14.84 5.38
CA ALA A 42 7.83 -15.81 5.13
C ALA A 42 9.19 -15.12 4.88
N GLU A 43 10.29 -15.84 5.09
CA GLU A 43 11.66 -15.37 4.76
C GLU A 43 12.04 -14.03 5.41
N GLU A 44 11.44 -13.70 6.55
CA GLU A 44 11.73 -12.46 7.31
C GLU A 44 11.53 -11.15 6.52
N LYS A 45 10.89 -11.21 5.35
CA LYS A 45 10.81 -10.06 4.43
C LYS A 45 10.08 -8.86 5.04
N SER A 46 9.06 -9.11 5.87
CA SER A 46 8.36 -8.06 6.62
C SER A 46 9.24 -7.44 7.69
N MET A 47 10.07 -8.22 8.40
CA MET A 47 11.03 -7.71 9.38
C MET A 47 12.09 -6.84 8.72
N ARG A 48 12.63 -7.27 7.57
CA ARG A 48 13.61 -6.46 6.80
C ARG A 48 13.01 -5.15 6.30
N ALA A 49 11.76 -5.16 5.84
CA ALA A 49 11.04 -3.96 5.42
C ALA A 49 10.82 -2.99 6.60
N VAL A 50 10.45 -3.51 7.78
CA VAL A 50 10.31 -2.69 9.00
C VAL A 50 11.65 -2.12 9.45
N GLN A 51 12.72 -2.92 9.47
CA GLN A 51 14.06 -2.45 9.82
C GLN A 51 14.54 -1.34 8.89
N TYR A 52 14.29 -1.50 7.59
CA TYR A 52 14.59 -0.46 6.60
C TYR A 52 13.88 0.86 6.89
N LEU A 53 12.60 0.81 7.26
CA LEU A 53 11.83 1.98 7.68
C LEU A 53 12.38 2.62 8.97
N GLN A 54 12.76 1.82 9.96
CA GLN A 54 13.37 2.35 11.19
C GLN A 54 14.69 3.08 10.87
N ASN A 55 15.53 2.52 10.01
CA ASN A 55 16.77 3.16 9.59
C ASN A 55 16.53 4.47 8.81
N MET A 56 15.45 4.56 8.01
CA MET A 56 15.07 5.81 7.34
C MET A 56 14.53 6.85 8.33
N LYS A 57 13.76 6.41 9.33
CA LYS A 57 13.27 7.28 10.40
C LYS A 57 14.42 7.92 11.18
N GLU A 58 15.50 7.20 11.46
CA GLU A 58 16.68 7.73 12.16
C GLU A 58 17.40 8.87 11.40
N GLN A 59 17.20 8.95 10.09
CA GLN A 59 17.75 10.02 9.24
C GLN A 59 16.85 11.27 9.20
N CYS A 60 15.66 11.20 9.78
CA CYS A 60 14.68 12.27 9.76
C CYS A 60 14.66 13.04 11.09
N ASP A 61 14.22 14.29 11.04
CA ASP A 61 13.96 15.07 12.26
C ASP A 61 12.80 14.42 13.03
N GLY A 62 13.10 13.85 14.19
CA GLY A 62 12.13 13.14 15.03
C GLY A 62 10.98 14.03 15.55
N ASP A 63 11.15 15.35 15.52
CA ASP A 63 10.11 16.31 15.85
C ASP A 63 9.15 16.60 14.71
N LEU A 64 9.60 16.42 13.48
CA LEU A 64 8.79 16.62 12.28
C LEU A 64 7.76 15.49 12.10
N GLY A 65 8.12 14.26 12.50
CA GLY A 65 7.29 13.08 12.29
C GLY A 65 7.28 12.61 10.83
N GLY A 66 6.42 11.65 10.52
CA GLY A 66 6.25 11.13 9.16
C GLY A 66 5.51 9.79 9.16
N THR A 67 5.02 9.31 8.03
CA THR A 67 4.31 8.03 7.93
C THR A 67 5.23 6.98 7.33
N LEU A 68 5.47 5.90 8.07
CA LEU A 68 6.26 4.76 7.61
C LEU A 68 5.34 3.80 6.84
N CYS A 69 5.42 3.80 5.51
CA CYS A 69 4.49 3.07 4.65
C CYS A 69 5.04 1.71 4.23
N LEU A 70 4.25 0.65 4.49
CA LEU A 70 4.49 -0.72 4.08
C LEU A 70 3.36 -1.20 3.19
N LEU A 71 3.67 -1.55 1.94
CA LEU A 71 2.72 -2.04 0.96
C LEU A 71 3.05 -3.50 0.61
N TYR A 72 2.11 -4.42 0.75
CA TYR A 72 2.29 -5.81 0.32
C TYR A 72 1.42 -6.12 -0.89
N ASN A 73 2.03 -6.57 -1.98
CA ASN A 73 1.29 -7.00 -3.15
C ASN A 73 1.02 -8.51 -3.10
N ALA A 74 -0.25 -8.89 -2.97
CA ALA A 74 -0.77 -10.24 -3.09
C ALA A 74 -1.89 -10.33 -4.15
N THR A 75 -1.82 -9.51 -5.22
CA THR A 75 -2.84 -9.49 -6.28
C THR A 75 -2.64 -10.58 -7.35
N GLY A 76 -1.55 -11.34 -7.27
CA GLY A 76 -1.17 -12.34 -8.27
C GLY A 76 -0.35 -11.79 -9.44
N ASP A 77 -0.35 -10.48 -9.66
CA ASP A 77 0.40 -9.80 -10.72
C ASP A 77 1.15 -8.57 -10.16
N PRO A 78 2.17 -8.02 -10.85
CA PRO A 78 2.81 -6.79 -10.41
C PRO A 78 1.85 -5.60 -10.44
N ILE A 79 1.97 -4.71 -9.44
CA ILE A 79 1.29 -3.41 -9.42
C ILE A 79 2.30 -2.29 -9.67
N ARG A 80 1.90 -1.25 -10.39
CA ARG A 80 2.80 -0.17 -10.86
C ARG A 80 2.33 1.18 -10.40
N TYR A 81 3.25 2.00 -9.92
CA TYR A 81 2.98 3.37 -9.50
C TYR A 81 2.32 4.17 -10.64
N VAL A 82 1.27 4.92 -10.30
CA VAL A 82 0.54 5.81 -11.24
C VAL A 82 0.74 7.26 -10.84
N ILE A 83 0.30 7.60 -9.63
CA ILE A 83 0.25 8.96 -9.12
C ILE A 83 0.27 8.94 -7.60
N HIS A 84 0.72 10.04 -7.01
CA HIS A 84 0.48 10.35 -5.60
C HIS A 84 -0.27 11.67 -5.51
N HIS A 85 -0.98 11.84 -4.40
CA HIS A 85 -1.61 13.10 -4.05
C HIS A 85 -1.19 13.48 -2.64
N ASP A 86 -1.04 14.78 -2.41
CA ASP A 86 -0.57 15.32 -1.16
C ASP A 86 -1.45 16.50 -0.77
N TRP A 87 -2.11 16.39 0.39
CA TRP A 87 -2.94 17.44 0.96
C TRP A 87 -2.15 18.31 1.96
N GLY A 88 -1.09 17.75 2.56
CA GLY A 88 -0.37 18.32 3.69
C GLY A 88 0.82 19.21 3.35
N ASN A 89 1.22 19.30 2.07
CA ASN A 89 2.58 19.66 1.65
C ASN A 89 3.62 18.68 2.23
N GLY A 90 3.36 17.38 2.12
CA GLY A 90 4.33 16.32 2.37
C GLY A 90 5.10 15.94 1.11
N HIS A 91 6.10 15.08 1.29
CA HIS A 91 6.90 14.53 0.20
C HIS A 91 7.46 13.14 0.57
N PRO A 92 7.85 12.31 -0.42
CA PRO A 92 8.62 11.11 -0.12
C PRO A 92 9.90 11.49 0.63
N GLY A 93 10.28 10.67 1.61
CA GLY A 93 11.50 10.83 2.39
C GLY A 93 12.77 10.57 1.55
N PRO A 94 13.82 9.97 2.14
CA PRO A 94 15.10 9.78 1.44
C PRO A 94 15.00 8.92 0.17
N THR A 95 13.96 8.11 0.03
CA THR A 95 13.74 7.22 -1.11
C THR A 95 12.45 7.54 -1.86
N PRO A 96 12.45 7.38 -3.20
CA PRO A 96 11.26 7.63 -4.00
C PRO A 96 10.18 6.58 -3.73
N TYR A 97 8.95 6.87 -4.17
CA TYR A 97 7.91 5.85 -4.16
C TYR A 97 8.30 4.66 -5.06
N PRO A 98 8.07 3.42 -4.60
CA PRO A 98 8.34 2.22 -5.38
C PRO A 98 7.58 2.24 -6.72
N MET A 99 8.31 2.16 -7.84
CA MET A 99 7.69 2.25 -9.17
C MET A 99 6.91 0.99 -9.57
N GLU A 100 7.35 -0.18 -9.09
CA GLU A 100 6.70 -1.47 -9.31
C GLU A 100 6.87 -2.33 -8.07
N ILE A 101 5.82 -3.04 -7.67
CA ILE A 101 5.82 -3.99 -6.56
C ILE A 101 5.35 -5.33 -7.14
N ALA A 102 6.22 -6.33 -7.21
CA ALA A 102 5.84 -7.63 -7.72
C ALA A 102 4.96 -8.39 -6.71
N ASN A 103 4.15 -9.34 -7.21
CA ASN A 103 3.38 -10.23 -6.36
C ASN A 103 4.30 -10.96 -5.37
N GLY A 104 3.92 -11.00 -4.09
CA GLY A 104 4.73 -11.59 -3.02
C GLY A 104 5.75 -10.64 -2.38
N GLN A 105 5.87 -9.39 -2.84
CA GLN A 105 6.84 -8.43 -2.30
C GLN A 105 6.21 -7.42 -1.34
N TRP A 106 7.01 -7.01 -0.36
CA TRP A 106 6.78 -5.79 0.40
C TRP A 106 7.52 -4.64 -0.24
N ALA A 107 6.89 -3.48 -0.25
CA ALA A 107 7.50 -2.20 -0.57
C ALA A 107 7.46 -1.29 0.65
N ALA A 108 8.54 -0.57 0.89
CA ALA A 108 8.71 0.28 2.06
C ALA A 108 9.18 1.66 1.64
N PHE A 109 8.47 2.69 2.07
CA PHE A 109 8.86 4.08 1.85
C PHE A 109 8.39 4.94 3.03
N LEU A 110 8.97 6.13 3.15
CA LEU A 110 8.60 7.11 4.16
C LEU A 110 7.97 8.32 3.48
N HIS A 111 6.89 8.85 4.06
CA HIS A 111 6.31 10.12 3.65
C HIS A 111 6.40 11.12 4.81
N VAL A 112 7.04 12.26 4.60
CA VAL A 112 7.33 13.26 5.64
C VAL A 112 6.65 14.60 5.33
N PRO A 113 6.35 15.42 6.34
CA PRO A 113 5.95 16.81 6.10
C PRO A 113 7.11 17.62 5.53
N LEU A 114 6.81 18.70 4.79
CA LEU A 114 7.84 19.60 4.24
C LEU A 114 8.66 20.33 5.31
N SER A 115 8.04 20.72 6.43
CA SER A 115 8.71 21.52 7.47
C SER A 115 7.95 21.54 8.79
N LYS A 116 8.59 22.00 9.87
CA LYS A 116 7.96 22.14 11.20
C LYS A 116 6.76 23.08 11.21
N ASP A 117 6.78 24.08 10.34
CA ASP A 117 5.69 25.06 10.19
C ASP A 117 4.52 24.53 9.34
N LYS A 118 4.73 23.39 8.66
CA LYS A 118 3.72 22.64 7.88
C LYS A 118 3.77 21.16 8.24
N PRO A 119 3.43 20.77 9.48
CA PRO A 119 3.69 19.43 10.01
C PRO A 119 2.67 18.36 9.54
N TRP A 120 1.98 18.60 8.43
CA TRP A 120 0.90 17.75 7.92
C TRP A 120 1.49 16.81 6.86
N ALA A 121 1.47 15.51 7.11
CA ALA A 121 1.96 14.48 6.20
C ALA A 121 0.79 13.62 5.69
N THR A 122 -0.25 14.29 5.23
CA THR A 122 -1.51 13.70 4.74
C THR A 122 -1.40 13.49 3.24
N GLY A 123 -1.43 12.23 2.81
CA GLY A 123 -1.14 11.88 1.42
C GLY A 123 -1.84 10.62 0.96
N ALA A 124 -1.77 10.37 -0.34
CA ALA A 124 -2.27 9.18 -0.99
C ALA A 124 -1.32 8.72 -2.08
N ILE A 125 -1.35 7.43 -2.36
CA ILE A 125 -0.61 6.80 -3.46
C ILE A 125 -1.51 5.85 -4.22
N VAL A 126 -1.34 5.82 -5.54
CA VAL A 126 -2.13 5.00 -6.45
C VAL A 126 -1.21 4.08 -7.23
N TYR A 127 -1.54 2.79 -7.22
CA TYR A 127 -0.91 1.78 -8.06
C TYR A 127 -1.93 1.19 -9.04
N ARG A 128 -1.50 0.92 -10.26
CA ARG A 128 -2.29 0.18 -11.25
C ARG A 128 -1.92 -1.29 -11.20
N GLY A 129 -2.93 -2.13 -11.05
CA GLY A 129 -2.83 -3.58 -11.11
C GLY A 129 -3.89 -4.14 -12.05
N LYS A 130 -4.19 -5.42 -11.87
CA LYS A 130 -5.27 -6.10 -12.58
C LYS A 130 -6.28 -6.66 -11.59
N ASP A 131 -7.54 -6.71 -12.01
CA ASP A 131 -8.58 -7.46 -11.34
C ASP A 131 -8.45 -8.98 -11.63
N PRO A 132 -9.26 -9.84 -10.99
CA PRO A 132 -9.25 -11.28 -11.26
C PRO A 132 -9.58 -11.67 -12.71
N LYS A 133 -10.23 -10.78 -13.46
CA LYS A 133 -10.58 -10.97 -14.88
C LYS A 133 -9.46 -10.48 -15.82
N GLY A 134 -8.37 -9.93 -15.27
CA GLY A 134 -7.22 -9.41 -16.00
C GLY A 134 -7.38 -7.97 -16.53
N LYS A 135 -8.44 -7.26 -16.12
CA LYS A 135 -8.69 -5.87 -16.50
C LYS A 135 -7.91 -4.92 -15.59
N ASP A 136 -7.36 -3.85 -16.17
CA ASP A 136 -6.65 -2.81 -15.40
C ASP A 136 -7.57 -2.10 -14.40
N CYS A 137 -7.11 -1.97 -13.16
CA CYS A 137 -7.74 -1.19 -12.10
C CYS A 137 -6.69 -0.41 -11.29
N ASP A 138 -7.11 0.70 -10.69
CA ASP A 138 -6.28 1.57 -9.87
C ASP A 138 -6.61 1.35 -8.38
N TRP A 139 -5.57 1.14 -7.58
CA TRP A 139 -5.57 0.81 -6.16
C TRP A 139 -4.97 1.97 -5.37
N MET A 140 -5.81 2.66 -4.60
CA MET A 140 -5.45 3.86 -3.86
C MET A 140 -5.37 3.56 -2.37
N VAL A 141 -4.27 3.99 -1.76
CA VAL A 141 -4.05 3.99 -0.31
C VAL A 141 -3.82 5.43 0.13
N SER A 142 -4.59 5.92 1.10
CA SER A 142 -4.41 7.24 1.71
C SER A 142 -4.25 7.16 3.22
N TRP A 143 -3.58 8.16 3.77
CA TRP A 143 -3.34 8.29 5.20
C TRP A 143 -3.44 9.74 5.65
N ASP A 144 -3.86 9.90 6.90
CA ASP A 144 -3.71 11.13 7.65
C ASP A 144 -2.89 10.88 8.91
N ASN A 145 -1.85 11.70 9.07
CA ASN A 145 -0.96 11.66 10.21
C ASN A 145 -0.96 13.05 10.86
N PRO A 146 -1.97 13.37 11.69
CA PRO A 146 -2.10 14.70 12.27
C PRO A 146 -0.98 14.95 13.27
N SER A 147 -0.46 16.17 13.31
CA SER A 147 0.62 16.56 14.23
C SER A 147 0.11 16.67 15.68
N ASP A 148 -1.13 17.15 15.86
CA ASP A 148 -1.83 17.15 17.14
C ASP A 148 -2.45 15.77 17.41
N LYS A 149 -1.71 14.95 18.16
CA LYS A 149 -2.13 13.60 18.59
C LYS A 149 -3.07 13.60 19.79
N ILE A 150 -3.29 14.75 20.44
CA ILE A 150 -4.18 14.84 21.61
C ILE A 150 -5.62 14.93 21.12
N ASN A 151 -5.86 15.78 20.13
CA ASN A 151 -7.21 16.04 19.64
C ASN A 151 -7.57 15.26 18.37
N ASN A 152 -6.58 14.75 17.63
CA ASN A 152 -6.80 14.07 16.36
C ASN A 152 -6.21 12.67 16.34
N THR A 153 -6.88 11.78 15.62
CA THR A 153 -6.45 10.40 15.40
C THR A 153 -5.90 10.23 14.00
N THR A 154 -4.96 9.32 13.83
CA THR A 154 -4.50 8.92 12.50
C THR A 154 -5.66 8.29 11.72
N LYS A 155 -5.66 8.51 10.40
CA LYS A 155 -6.68 7.98 9.49
C LYS A 155 -6.01 7.17 8.40
N ALA A 156 -6.69 6.13 7.97
CA ALA A 156 -6.32 5.38 6.78
C ALA A 156 -7.57 5.08 5.96
N TYR A 157 -7.44 5.19 4.64
CA TYR A 157 -8.52 4.89 3.73
C TYR A 157 -7.97 4.24 2.47
N SER A 158 -8.76 3.36 1.88
CA SER A 158 -8.37 2.58 0.71
C SER A 158 -9.52 2.51 -0.27
N LEU A 159 -9.21 2.54 -1.56
CA LEU A 159 -10.21 2.48 -2.61
C LEU A 159 -9.65 1.79 -3.85
N VAL A 160 -10.45 0.92 -4.46
CA VAL A 160 -10.14 0.33 -5.77
C VAL A 160 -11.17 0.80 -6.78
N ARG A 161 -10.69 1.33 -7.91
CA ARG A 161 -11.53 1.88 -8.98
C ARG A 161 -10.98 1.50 -10.35
N GLU A 162 -11.78 1.76 -11.37
CA GLU A 162 -11.39 1.61 -12.75
C GLU A 162 -10.12 2.42 -13.06
N ARG A 163 -9.34 1.92 -14.03
CA ARG A 163 -8.17 2.61 -14.55
C ARG A 163 -8.49 4.06 -14.90
N GLY A 164 -7.70 4.98 -14.35
CA GLY A 164 -7.77 6.41 -14.65
C GLY A 164 -8.65 7.21 -13.69
N HIS A 165 -9.38 6.57 -12.78
CA HIS A 165 -10.29 7.23 -11.83
C HIS A 165 -9.61 8.40 -11.08
N PHE A 166 -8.38 8.18 -10.60
CA PHE A 166 -7.61 9.15 -9.82
C PHE A 166 -6.84 10.19 -10.65
N SER A 167 -7.08 10.24 -11.97
CA SER A 167 -6.47 11.24 -12.85
C SER A 167 -7.22 12.58 -12.81
N ASN A 168 -8.48 12.57 -12.34
CA ASN A 168 -9.27 13.79 -12.16
C ASN A 168 -8.93 14.44 -10.81
N SER A 169 -8.62 15.75 -10.79
CA SER A 169 -8.37 16.48 -9.55
C SER A 169 -9.56 16.46 -8.59
N ASP A 170 -10.79 16.41 -9.11
CA ASP A 170 -12.00 16.56 -8.33
C ASP A 170 -12.30 15.32 -7.46
N CYS A 171 -11.71 14.15 -7.75
CA CYS A 171 -11.91 12.96 -6.93
C CYS A 171 -11.22 13.07 -5.56
N TRP A 172 -10.15 13.87 -5.45
CA TRP A 172 -9.33 13.93 -4.24
C TRP A 172 -10.05 14.59 -3.07
N THR A 173 -10.98 15.51 -3.31
CA THR A 173 -11.84 16.06 -2.26
C THR A 173 -12.71 14.95 -1.65
N GLY A 174 -13.33 14.13 -2.50
CA GLY A 174 -14.14 12.99 -2.03
C GLY A 174 -13.33 11.94 -1.29
N VAL A 175 -12.10 11.65 -1.74
CA VAL A 175 -11.18 10.74 -1.04
C VAL A 175 -10.80 11.31 0.33
N TYR A 176 -10.49 12.61 0.41
CA TYR A 176 -10.14 13.27 1.66
C TYR A 176 -11.30 13.21 2.67
N ASP A 177 -12.51 13.59 2.26
CA ASP A 177 -13.68 13.60 3.13
C ASP A 177 -13.99 12.21 3.69
N LYS A 178 -13.92 11.18 2.83
CA LYS A 178 -14.08 9.78 3.25
C LYS A 178 -12.99 9.32 4.21
N MET A 179 -11.73 9.73 3.98
CA MET A 179 -10.63 9.43 4.89
C MET A 179 -10.79 10.11 6.25
N GLN A 180 -11.29 11.35 6.30
CA GLN A 180 -11.47 12.06 7.57
C GLN A 180 -12.52 11.39 8.48
N VAL A 181 -13.56 10.80 7.88
CA VAL A 181 -14.58 10.02 8.61
C VAL A 181 -14.21 8.55 8.80
N SER A 182 -13.09 8.09 8.22
CA SER A 182 -12.60 6.74 8.42
C SER A 182 -11.92 6.57 9.78
N GLY A 183 -11.51 5.34 10.08
CA GLY A 183 -10.76 5.00 11.28
C GLY A 183 -9.26 4.82 11.02
N ILE A 184 -8.62 4.14 11.96
CA ILE A 184 -7.22 3.69 11.83
C ILE A 184 -7.07 2.49 10.88
N CYS A 185 -8.17 1.92 10.41
CA CYS A 185 -8.18 0.85 9.42
C CYS A 185 -9.39 1.00 8.48
N HIS A 186 -9.23 0.47 7.27
CA HIS A 186 -10.27 0.47 6.25
C HIS A 186 -10.06 -0.71 5.29
N ASP A 187 -11.15 -1.22 4.73
CA ASP A 187 -11.12 -2.22 3.66
C ASP A 187 -11.97 -1.75 2.49
N SER A 188 -11.38 -1.70 1.29
CA SER A 188 -12.07 -1.23 0.09
C SER A 188 -13.28 -2.06 -0.30
N GLY A 189 -13.39 -3.32 0.17
CA GLY A 189 -14.56 -4.16 -0.04
C GLY A 189 -15.83 -3.65 0.67
N THR A 190 -15.70 -2.69 1.59
CA THR A 190 -16.83 -2.06 2.28
C THR A 190 -17.40 -0.83 1.56
N ASP A 191 -16.72 -0.33 0.52
CA ASP A 191 -17.19 0.80 -0.26
C ASP A 191 -18.18 0.38 -1.35
N ASP A 192 -19.25 1.15 -1.51
CA ASP A 192 -20.14 1.05 -2.66
C ASP A 192 -19.30 1.21 -3.95
N ASN A 193 -19.42 0.24 -4.86
CA ASN A 193 -18.65 0.12 -6.10
C ASN A 193 -17.19 -0.36 -5.94
N SER A 194 -16.86 -1.13 -4.89
CA SER A 194 -15.61 -1.89 -4.87
C SER A 194 -15.42 -2.68 -6.18
N HIS A 195 -14.23 -2.64 -6.75
CA HIS A 195 -13.98 -3.17 -8.09
C HIS A 195 -14.04 -4.70 -8.09
N ASP A 196 -14.88 -5.30 -8.95
CA ASP A 196 -15.14 -6.74 -9.16
C ASP A 196 -14.01 -7.69 -8.69
N GLY A 197 -14.03 -8.13 -7.43
CA GLY A 197 -13.10 -9.14 -6.93
C GLY A 197 -11.73 -8.63 -6.47
N CYS A 198 -11.58 -7.34 -6.20
CA CYS A 198 -10.38 -6.71 -5.66
C CYS A 198 -10.58 -6.28 -4.20
N SER A 199 -9.64 -6.60 -3.30
CA SER A 199 -9.68 -6.20 -1.90
C SER A 199 -8.38 -5.53 -1.45
N LEU A 200 -8.51 -4.32 -0.91
CA LEU A 200 -7.41 -3.51 -0.40
C LEU A 200 -7.68 -3.13 1.05
N SER A 201 -6.96 -3.79 1.95
CA SER A 201 -6.99 -3.46 3.37
C SER A 201 -5.85 -2.50 3.70
N VAL A 202 -6.13 -1.53 4.56
CA VAL A 202 -5.15 -0.58 5.09
C VAL A 202 -5.33 -0.41 6.59
N SER A 203 -4.24 -0.29 7.33
CA SER A 203 -4.25 0.12 8.73
C SER A 203 -3.06 1.03 9.07
N ILE A 204 -3.22 1.89 10.06
CA ILE A 204 -2.20 2.84 10.51
C ILE A 204 -2.08 2.85 12.04
N GLY A 205 -0.86 2.92 12.56
CA GLY A 205 -0.60 3.16 13.98
C GLY A 205 -0.95 4.59 14.43
N SER A 206 -0.77 4.92 15.71
CA SER A 206 -1.19 6.21 16.30
C SER A 206 -0.06 7.07 16.88
N ASN A 207 1.21 6.78 16.58
CA ASN A 207 2.36 7.55 17.09
C ASN A 207 2.83 8.65 16.09
N ARG A 208 3.94 9.35 16.36
CA ARG A 208 4.49 10.39 15.44
C ARG A 208 5.09 9.84 14.14
N PHE A 209 5.57 8.60 14.18
CA PHE A 209 6.04 7.83 13.03
C PHE A 209 5.19 6.57 12.84
N PRO A 210 3.88 6.71 12.61
CA PRO A 210 3.01 5.54 12.59
C PRO A 210 3.37 4.67 11.40
N ILE A 211 3.31 3.36 11.60
CA ILE A 211 3.44 2.40 10.51
C ILE A 211 2.08 2.27 9.85
N LEU A 212 2.01 2.62 8.57
CA LEU A 212 0.89 2.33 7.68
C LEU A 212 1.18 1.00 7.00
N VAL A 213 0.24 0.06 7.06
CA VAL A 213 0.31 -1.24 6.38
C VAL A 213 -0.86 -1.34 5.42
N ALA A 214 -0.58 -1.52 4.13
CA ALA A 214 -1.59 -1.85 3.13
C ALA A 214 -1.31 -3.22 2.50
N VAL A 215 -2.36 -3.99 2.27
CA VAL A 215 -2.30 -5.30 1.62
C VAL A 215 -3.25 -5.30 0.43
N PHE A 216 -2.67 -5.43 -0.76
CA PHE A 216 -3.37 -5.52 -2.02
C PHE A 216 -3.65 -7.00 -2.30
N THR A 217 -4.90 -7.42 -2.41
CA THR A 217 -5.27 -8.82 -2.64
C THR A 217 -6.50 -8.92 -3.52
N LEU A 218 -6.83 -10.13 -3.97
CA LEU A 218 -8.11 -10.41 -4.63
C LEU A 218 -9.14 -10.87 -3.59
N GLU A 219 -10.42 -10.77 -3.91
CA GLU A 219 -11.48 -11.39 -3.09
C GLU A 219 -11.41 -12.92 -3.23
N ASP A 220 -11.76 -13.63 -2.15
CA ASP A 220 -11.82 -15.10 -2.06
C ASP A 220 -10.49 -15.85 -2.28
N VAL A 221 -9.33 -15.24 -2.00
CA VAL A 221 -8.01 -15.90 -2.04
C VAL A 221 -7.48 -16.32 -0.69
#